data_AF-A0AAU5DSM2-F1
#
_entry.id   AF-A0AAU5DSM2-F1
#
_cell.length_a   1.000
_cell.length_b   1.000
_cell.length_c   1.000
_cell.angle_alpha   90.00
_cell.angle_beta   90.00
_cell.angle_gamma   90.00
#
_symmetry.space_group_name_H-M   'P 1'
#
loop_
_entity.id
_entity.type
_entity.pdbx_description
1 polymer ?
#
loop_
_entity_poly.entity_id
_entity_poly.type
_entity_poly.pdbx_seq_one_letter_code
_entity_poly.pdbx_strand_id
1 'polypeptide(L)'
;MSDHPTRRLLRNDSRTTKVATHESLALPASGAKALLRTLRADEKVLALYHQGLGHAALTGSALVLLGPGPAPRVTRVPRPLAILRPAHGARRIVDVSVKGRSIGLWGSQLDASGQLLVQAGEPVPDPLAEDARTAQVAAGESISLSDAHKKALLEALERGEVVRALYRDGWGHAALTGNGLVLLRNPWAPKATRVPRPLRILRPTYGLFDAVDLLVDGKPHKLNGSKLDPRGELLQAMGELLPPESPVRPGRGTRIATWIRRHPVLMSAGVALMFFGGTASDTSGDEASAQVRADRTQSVPDFTGASLGSAVSKAEAQAWRTVSAMDASSAFRPLEPTARGWRVCFQLPGHEETVRPSTRMLTLYAVPDREECPTRLFGPRRVLMPDLVGERFDDASQALDALGLDHVVPFHAHTGKRLDDTSRDLAGWQVCRQQPEPDAEVDDYTQVDLWLIGADAPCTEPSPKPKPKPKPKPEPKPKPAPKPQPSYGTGSGGSTGGSSTGGSSSGSSGGTTSGGSSGSSGTSGGSTGSGSSTGGAAGVQFGQYCSPVGSTATTADGRPAKCFMGKDGQPRWGYNSG
;
A
#
# COMPACT_ATOMS: atom_id res chain seq x y z
N MET A 1 -5.34 44.64 8.78
CA MET A 1 -5.48 43.17 8.82
C MET A 1 -6.95 42.85 9.00
N SER A 2 -7.61 42.34 7.96
CA SER A 2 -9.03 42.00 7.99
C SER A 2 -9.26 40.86 8.99
N ASP A 3 -10.16 41.04 9.97
CA ASP A 3 -10.47 39.98 10.94
C ASP A 3 -11.10 38.80 10.19
N HIS A 4 -10.42 37.64 10.19
CA HIS A 4 -10.86 36.48 9.43
C HIS A 4 -12.23 36.03 9.98
N PRO A 5 -13.25 35.76 9.15
CA PRO A 5 -14.61 35.46 9.61
C PRO A 5 -14.67 34.28 10.61
N THR A 6 -13.74 33.34 10.51
CA THR A 6 -13.57 32.26 11.49
C THR A 6 -13.23 32.76 12.89
N ARG A 7 -12.31 33.74 13.01
CA ARG A 7 -11.87 34.26 14.30
C ARG A 7 -13.01 34.99 15.01
N ARG A 8 -13.82 35.73 14.25
CA ARG A 8 -15.05 36.35 14.76
C ARG A 8 -16.03 35.32 15.32
N LEU A 9 -16.21 34.20 14.63
CA LEU A 9 -17.08 33.10 15.09
C LEU A 9 -16.62 32.53 16.44
N LEU A 10 -15.33 32.24 16.59
CA LEU A 10 -14.78 31.71 17.85
C LEU A 10 -14.69 32.75 18.97
N ARG A 11 -14.51 34.04 18.65
CA ARG A 11 -14.51 35.11 19.66
C ARG A 11 -15.89 35.33 20.27
N ASN A 12 -16.95 35.17 19.48
CA ASN A 12 -18.33 35.38 19.92
C ASN A 12 -18.90 34.25 20.79
N ASP A 13 -18.24 33.10 20.89
CA ASP A 13 -18.65 32.00 21.76
C ASP A 13 -17.77 31.96 23.02
N SER A 14 -18.39 32.11 24.19
CA SER A 14 -17.70 32.20 25.49
C SER A 14 -16.82 31.00 25.82
N ARG A 15 -17.09 29.85 25.19
CA ARG A 15 -16.30 28.61 25.35
C ARG A 15 -14.97 28.65 24.61
N THR A 16 -14.84 29.50 23.58
CA THR A 16 -13.64 29.62 22.73
C THR A 16 -12.99 31.00 22.76
N THR A 17 -13.60 32.02 23.38
CA THR A 17 -13.11 33.40 23.38
C THR A 17 -11.66 33.52 23.83
N LYS A 18 -11.25 32.86 24.93
CA LYS A 18 -9.87 32.93 25.45
C LYS A 18 -8.84 32.48 24.40
N VAL A 19 -9.14 31.35 23.75
CA VAL A 19 -8.27 30.75 22.73
C VAL A 19 -8.26 31.63 21.47
N ALA A 20 -9.40 32.11 21.01
CA ALA A 20 -9.50 32.96 19.82
C ALA A 20 -8.80 34.33 19.96
N THR A 21 -8.63 34.80 21.20
CA THR A 21 -7.87 36.01 21.51
C THR A 21 -6.37 35.80 21.37
N HIS A 22 -5.86 34.70 21.92
CA HIS A 22 -4.41 34.46 22.03
C HIS A 22 -3.81 33.61 20.92
N GLU A 23 -4.59 32.73 20.28
CA GLU A 23 -4.10 31.87 19.22
C GLU A 23 -4.26 32.50 17.84
N SER A 24 -3.17 32.48 17.06
CA SER A 24 -3.17 32.81 15.64
C SER A 24 -3.42 31.60 14.73
N LEU A 25 -3.73 30.43 15.30
CA LEU A 25 -3.89 29.19 14.55
C LEU A 25 -5.11 29.26 13.63
N ALA A 26 -4.86 29.12 12.31
CA ALA A 26 -5.84 29.34 11.26
C ALA A 26 -6.78 28.14 11.11
N LEU A 27 -7.77 28.04 12.00
CA LEU A 27 -8.84 27.04 11.85
C LEU A 27 -9.75 27.43 10.66
N PRO A 28 -10.03 26.53 9.71
CA PRO A 28 -11.01 26.79 8.66
C PRO A 28 -12.40 27.05 9.24
N ALA A 29 -13.22 27.86 8.57
CA ALA A 29 -14.58 28.21 9.05
C ALA A 29 -15.46 26.97 9.28
N SER A 30 -15.32 25.93 8.46
CA SER A 30 -15.97 24.63 8.66
C SER A 30 -15.50 23.94 9.94
N GLY A 31 -14.19 23.95 10.20
CA GLY A 31 -13.59 23.43 11.43
C GLY A 31 -14.10 24.14 12.69
N ALA A 32 -14.18 25.47 12.67
CA ALA A 32 -14.71 26.25 13.78
C ALA A 32 -16.19 25.95 14.05
N LYS A 33 -17.02 25.89 13.00
CA LYS A 33 -18.44 25.50 13.15
C LYS A 33 -18.59 24.09 13.71
N ALA A 34 -17.80 23.14 13.23
CA ALA A 34 -17.83 21.75 13.70
C ALA A 34 -17.39 21.64 15.17
N LEU A 35 -16.36 22.38 15.57
CA LEU A 35 -15.92 22.47 16.95
C LEU A 35 -17.03 22.99 17.86
N LEU A 36 -17.62 24.16 17.54
CA LEU A 36 -18.67 24.78 18.37
C LEU A 36 -19.91 23.92 18.54
N ARG A 37 -20.29 23.13 17.52
CA ARG A 37 -21.39 22.16 17.60
C ARG A 37 -21.06 20.95 18.48
N THR A 38 -19.78 20.59 18.59
CA THR A 38 -19.32 19.42 19.35
C THR A 38 -19.11 19.74 20.82
N LEU A 39 -18.72 20.98 21.13
CA LEU A 39 -18.53 21.42 22.51
C LEU A 39 -19.83 21.34 23.29
N ARG A 40 -19.75 20.83 24.53
CA ARG A 40 -20.86 20.89 25.50
C ARG A 40 -21.04 22.33 26.01
N ALA A 41 -22.16 22.60 26.68
CA ALA A 41 -22.50 23.95 27.13
C ALA A 41 -21.50 24.52 28.17
N ASP A 42 -20.95 23.65 29.02
CA ASP A 42 -20.00 23.94 30.09
C ASP A 42 -18.52 23.78 29.69
N GLU A 43 -18.28 23.29 28.47
CA GLU A 43 -16.96 22.87 28.03
C GLU A 43 -16.19 24.03 27.41
N LYS A 44 -15.12 24.48 28.08
CA LYS A 44 -14.20 25.51 27.57
C LYS A 44 -13.03 24.87 26.82
N VAL A 45 -12.65 25.47 25.69
CA VAL A 45 -11.43 25.10 24.96
C VAL A 45 -10.23 25.73 25.67
N LEU A 46 -9.25 24.90 25.99
CA LEU A 46 -8.02 25.28 26.69
C LEU A 46 -6.91 25.67 25.70
N ALA A 47 -6.80 24.93 24.59
CA ALA A 47 -5.76 25.11 23.57
C ALA A 47 -6.18 24.50 22.23
N LEU A 48 -5.61 25.00 21.13
CA LEU A 48 -5.78 24.47 19.77
C LEU A 48 -4.45 23.95 19.23
N TYR A 49 -4.48 22.84 18.53
CA TYR A 49 -3.28 22.17 17.99
C TYR A 49 -3.47 21.85 16.51
N HIS A 50 -2.35 21.77 15.80
CA HIS A 50 -2.27 21.13 14.49
C HIS A 50 -2.17 19.60 14.65
N GLN A 51 -2.78 18.89 13.70
CA GLN A 51 -2.79 17.43 13.66
C GLN A 51 -2.65 16.94 12.21
N GLY A 52 -1.42 16.82 11.71
CA GLY A 52 -1.19 16.49 10.30
C GLY A 52 -1.81 17.55 9.38
N LEU A 53 -2.81 17.15 8.59
CA LEU A 53 -3.62 18.07 7.76
C LEU A 53 -4.88 18.61 8.48
N GLY A 54 -5.15 18.16 9.70
CA GLY A 54 -6.29 18.54 10.53
C GLY A 54 -5.91 19.40 11.72
N HIS A 55 -6.86 19.53 12.64
CA HIS A 55 -6.72 20.32 13.87
C HIS A 55 -7.25 19.55 15.08
N ALA A 56 -6.85 19.93 16.28
CA ALA A 56 -7.40 19.41 17.51
C ALA A 56 -7.67 20.53 18.52
N ALA A 57 -8.66 20.34 19.37
CA ALA A 57 -9.00 21.24 20.46
C ALA A 57 -8.97 20.48 21.78
N LEU A 58 -8.14 20.91 22.72
CA LEU A 58 -8.12 20.36 24.07
C LEU A 58 -9.15 21.11 24.92
N THR A 59 -9.99 20.37 25.64
CA THR A 59 -10.97 20.92 26.58
C THR A 59 -10.70 20.39 27.98
N GLY A 60 -11.47 20.87 28.96
CA GLY A 60 -11.42 20.33 30.32
C GLY A 60 -11.68 18.82 30.42
N SER A 61 -12.47 18.24 29.51
CA SER A 61 -12.95 16.85 29.62
C SER A 61 -12.56 15.92 28.45
N ALA A 62 -12.08 16.48 27.33
CA ALA A 62 -11.75 15.69 26.15
C ALA A 62 -10.73 16.40 25.24
N LEU A 63 -10.12 15.60 24.35
CA LEU A 63 -9.48 16.08 23.14
C LEU A 63 -10.44 15.89 21.95
N VAL A 64 -10.75 16.97 21.24
CA VAL A 64 -11.62 16.96 20.06
C VAL A 64 -10.78 17.06 18.81
N LEU A 65 -10.69 15.98 18.03
CA LEU A 65 -9.99 15.94 16.75
C LEU A 65 -10.92 16.37 15.62
N LEU A 66 -10.44 17.25 14.75
CA LEU A 66 -11.12 17.79 13.59
C LEU A 66 -10.36 17.34 12.33
N GLY A 67 -10.90 16.33 11.64
CA GLY A 67 -10.30 15.82 10.40
C GLY A 67 -10.24 16.87 9.28
N PRO A 68 -9.43 16.65 8.23
CA PRO A 68 -9.35 17.58 7.10
C PRO A 68 -10.65 17.60 6.29
N GLY A 69 -10.91 18.73 5.61
CA GLY A 69 -11.99 18.87 4.62
C GLY A 69 -13.11 19.86 4.96
N PRO A 70 -14.06 20.07 4.04
CA PRO A 70 -15.17 21.03 4.21
C PRO A 70 -16.22 20.58 5.24
N ALA A 71 -16.33 19.27 5.48
CA ALA A 71 -17.16 18.67 6.52
C ALA A 71 -16.27 17.78 7.42
N PRO A 72 -15.51 18.39 8.34
CA PRO A 72 -14.49 17.68 9.11
C PRO A 72 -15.14 16.59 9.97
N ARG A 73 -14.64 15.36 9.87
CA ARG A 73 -15.02 14.28 10.78
C ARG A 73 -14.54 14.66 12.18
N VAL A 74 -15.45 14.66 13.15
CA VAL A 74 -15.12 15.00 14.54
C VAL A 74 -14.97 13.72 15.35
N THR A 75 -13.84 13.58 16.05
CA THR A 75 -13.61 12.48 16.99
C THR A 75 -13.33 13.05 18.37
N ARG A 76 -14.15 12.67 19.36
CA ARG A 76 -13.97 13.08 20.76
C ARG A 76 -13.25 11.97 21.52
N VAL A 77 -12.17 12.31 22.19
CA VAL A 77 -11.35 11.40 23.00
C VAL A 77 -11.45 11.86 24.46
N PRO A 78 -12.11 11.12 25.35
CA PRO A 78 -12.24 11.51 26.75
C PRO A 78 -10.87 11.51 27.46
N ARG A 79 -10.74 12.32 28.51
CA ARG A 79 -9.59 12.27 29.43
C ARG A 79 -9.73 11.12 30.45
N PRO A 80 -8.63 10.59 31.02
CA PRO A 80 -7.24 10.95 30.72
C PRO A 80 -6.83 10.51 29.30
N LEU A 81 -6.05 11.36 28.62
CA LEU A 81 -5.47 11.01 27.32
C LEU A 81 -4.36 9.97 27.51
N ALA A 82 -4.20 9.05 26.56
CA ALA A 82 -3.08 8.13 26.56
C ALA A 82 -1.86 8.82 25.91
N ILE A 83 -0.94 9.36 26.72
CA ILE A 83 0.26 10.07 26.24
C ILE A 83 1.32 9.04 25.86
N LEU A 84 1.57 8.89 24.55
CA LEU A 84 2.58 7.97 24.04
C LEU A 84 3.98 8.55 24.16
N ARG A 85 4.13 9.85 23.86
CA ARG A 85 5.38 10.58 24.04
C ARG A 85 5.10 12.01 24.47
N PRO A 86 5.80 12.50 25.51
CA PRO A 86 5.72 13.91 25.89
C PRO A 86 6.32 14.80 24.80
N ALA A 87 6.20 16.12 24.99
CA ALA A 87 6.63 17.12 24.03
C ALA A 87 8.08 16.93 23.57
N HIS A 88 8.29 16.67 22.28
CA HIS A 88 9.60 16.38 21.70
C HIS A 88 9.86 17.14 20.39
N GLY A 89 11.14 17.23 20.02
CA GLY A 89 11.60 17.93 18.82
C GLY A 89 11.43 19.45 18.88
N ALA A 90 11.85 20.14 17.81
CA ALA A 90 11.80 21.61 17.72
C ALA A 90 10.38 22.18 17.75
N ARG A 91 9.39 21.40 17.27
CA ARG A 91 7.97 21.78 17.27
C ARG A 91 7.22 21.39 18.54
N ARG A 92 7.89 20.78 19.53
CA ARG A 92 7.29 20.31 20.79
C ARG A 92 6.06 19.43 20.55
N ILE A 93 6.19 18.47 19.64
CA ILE A 93 5.10 17.55 19.27
C ILE A 93 4.80 16.65 20.46
N VAL A 94 3.54 16.51 20.83
CA VAL A 94 3.06 15.53 21.82
C VAL A 94 2.33 14.42 21.07
N ASP A 95 2.74 13.17 21.27
CA ASP A 95 2.07 12.02 20.65
C ASP A 95 1.04 11.44 21.62
N VAL A 96 -0.20 11.33 21.15
CA VAL A 96 -1.32 10.75 21.90
C VAL A 96 -1.87 9.53 21.19
N SER A 97 -2.29 8.50 21.94
CA SER A 97 -2.97 7.34 21.40
C SER A 97 -4.46 7.60 21.29
N VAL A 98 -4.99 7.49 20.08
CA VAL A 98 -6.42 7.61 19.81
C VAL A 98 -6.88 6.36 19.09
N LYS A 99 -7.66 5.53 19.80
CA LYS A 99 -8.12 4.22 19.31
C LYS A 99 -6.96 3.34 18.80
N GLY A 100 -5.85 3.32 19.54
CA GLY A 100 -4.66 2.54 19.21
C GLY A 100 -3.80 3.13 18.09
N ARG A 101 -4.08 4.35 17.63
CA ARG A 101 -3.27 5.05 16.63
C ARG A 101 -2.54 6.22 17.27
N SER A 102 -1.24 6.34 17.00
CA SER A 102 -0.45 7.50 17.40
C SER A 102 -0.83 8.73 16.57
N ILE A 103 -1.08 9.85 17.25
CA ILE A 103 -1.39 11.13 16.65
C ILE A 103 -0.48 12.18 17.29
N GLY A 104 0.36 12.82 16.46
CA GLY A 104 1.18 13.96 16.88
C GLY A 104 0.38 15.26 16.87
N LEU A 105 0.46 16.00 17.96
CA LEU A 105 -0.19 17.31 18.16
C LEU A 105 0.88 18.37 18.44
N TRP A 106 0.78 19.53 17.79
CA TRP A 106 1.76 20.62 17.97
C TRP A 106 1.17 22.00 17.65
N GLY A 107 1.95 23.05 17.95
CA GLY A 107 1.71 24.39 17.41
C GLY A 107 0.65 25.22 18.14
N SER A 108 0.22 24.81 19.35
CA SER A 108 -0.56 25.68 20.22
C SER A 108 0.30 26.83 20.73
N GLN A 109 -0.22 28.05 20.70
CA GLN A 109 0.43 29.21 21.33
C GLN A 109 0.16 29.27 22.83
N LEU A 110 -1.00 28.79 23.26
CA LEU A 110 -1.37 28.69 24.68
C LEU A 110 -0.71 27.50 25.38
N ASP A 111 -0.30 26.47 24.62
CA ASP A 111 0.46 25.32 25.09
C ASP A 111 1.75 25.12 24.28
N ALA A 112 2.57 26.17 24.20
CA ALA A 112 3.81 26.12 23.42
C ALA A 112 4.79 25.02 23.87
N SER A 113 4.72 24.61 25.13
CA SER A 113 5.53 23.53 25.71
C SER A 113 4.91 22.14 25.57
N GLY A 114 3.63 22.03 25.20
CA GLY A 114 2.88 20.77 25.19
C GLY A 114 2.49 20.25 26.59
N GLN A 115 2.73 21.03 27.66
CA GLN A 115 2.47 20.61 29.03
C GLN A 115 0.99 20.46 29.35
N LEU A 116 0.11 21.27 28.76
CA LEU A 116 -1.34 21.12 28.97
C LEU A 116 -1.82 19.78 28.40
N LEU A 117 -1.33 19.37 27.23
CA LEU A 117 -1.63 18.03 26.70
C LEU A 117 -1.09 16.91 27.59
N VAL A 118 0.15 17.03 28.07
CA VAL A 118 0.76 16.01 28.94
C VAL A 118 0.00 15.89 30.26
N GLN A 119 -0.35 17.01 30.91
CA GLN A 119 -1.19 17.03 32.12
C GLN A 119 -2.62 16.57 31.86
N ALA A 120 -3.08 16.62 30.60
CA ALA A 120 -4.39 16.13 30.21
C ALA A 120 -4.48 14.61 30.14
N GLY A 121 -3.35 13.90 30.21
CA GLY A 121 -3.29 12.46 30.09
C GLY A 121 -2.38 11.76 31.08
N GLU A 122 -2.34 10.45 30.93
CA GLU A 122 -1.45 9.55 31.64
C GLU A 122 -0.39 9.02 30.66
N PRO A 123 0.89 8.96 31.08
CA PRO A 123 1.91 8.36 30.25
C PRO A 123 1.60 6.88 30.05
N VAL A 124 1.49 6.46 28.79
CA VAL A 124 1.45 5.03 28.46
C VAL A 124 2.87 4.50 28.63
N PRO A 125 3.08 3.44 29.44
CA PRO A 125 4.40 2.85 29.57
C PRO A 125 4.92 2.44 28.19
N ASP A 126 6.12 2.92 27.85
CA ASP A 126 6.76 2.49 26.62
C ASP A 126 7.46 1.15 26.90
N PRO A 127 7.04 0.03 26.28
CA PRO A 127 7.66 -1.26 26.53
C PRO A 127 9.16 -1.27 26.17
N LEU A 128 9.63 -0.36 25.31
CA LEU A 128 11.06 -0.20 25.05
C LEU A 128 11.80 0.53 26.17
N ALA A 129 11.13 1.41 26.91
CA ALA A 129 11.73 2.09 28.05
C ALA A 129 11.82 1.19 29.29
N GLU A 130 10.90 0.23 29.42
CA GLU A 130 10.88 -0.74 30.52
C GLU A 130 11.91 -1.87 30.34
N ASP A 131 12.22 -2.28 29.11
CA ASP A 131 13.25 -3.28 28.84
C ASP A 131 14.66 -2.63 28.85
N ALA A 132 15.51 -3.06 29.78
CA ALA A 132 16.88 -2.57 29.92
C ALA A 132 17.71 -2.67 28.63
N ARG A 133 17.39 -3.62 27.74
CA ARG A 133 18.04 -3.78 26.43
C ARG A 133 17.73 -2.66 25.45
N THR A 134 16.64 -1.93 25.64
CA THR A 134 16.16 -0.89 24.73
C THR A 134 16.00 0.47 25.41
N ALA A 135 16.10 0.55 26.74
CA ALA A 135 15.85 1.75 27.52
C ALA A 135 16.71 2.95 27.10
N GLN A 136 18.00 2.74 26.83
CA GLN A 136 18.89 3.82 26.36
C GLN A 136 18.41 4.42 25.04
N VAL A 137 17.98 3.55 24.11
CA VAL A 137 17.45 3.94 22.81
C VAL A 137 16.11 4.63 22.96
N ALA A 138 15.21 4.11 23.79
CA ALA A 138 13.93 4.75 24.07
C ALA A 138 14.07 6.16 24.64
N ALA A 139 15.08 6.41 25.47
CA ALA A 139 15.36 7.73 26.05
C ALA A 139 16.06 8.69 25.07
N GLY A 140 16.96 8.17 24.23
CA GLY A 140 17.82 8.98 23.37
C GLY A 140 17.30 9.23 21.96
N GLU A 141 16.50 8.32 21.41
CA GLU A 141 16.09 8.36 20.01
C GLU A 141 14.86 9.22 19.73
N SER A 142 14.82 9.77 18.52
CA SER A 142 13.66 10.52 18.02
C SER A 142 12.66 9.66 17.24
N ILE A 143 13.08 8.47 16.82
CA ILE A 143 12.29 7.53 16.02
C ILE A 143 11.31 6.77 16.93
N SER A 144 10.00 6.92 16.67
CA SER A 144 8.97 6.08 17.30
C SER A 144 8.72 4.81 16.50
N LEU A 145 8.80 3.67 17.17
CA LEU A 145 8.25 2.42 16.68
C LEU A 145 6.76 2.32 17.05
N SER A 146 5.95 1.68 16.21
CA SER A 146 4.58 1.29 16.60
C SER A 146 4.63 0.12 17.60
N ASP A 147 3.58 -0.07 18.40
CA ASP A 147 3.57 -1.13 19.43
C ASP A 147 3.84 -2.53 18.85
N ALA A 148 3.34 -2.81 17.66
CA ALA A 148 3.62 -4.06 16.95
C ALA A 148 5.10 -4.18 16.54
N HIS A 149 5.75 -3.09 16.11
CA HIS A 149 7.19 -3.08 15.83
C HIS A 149 8.02 -3.18 17.13
N LYS A 150 7.57 -2.55 18.23
CA LYS A 150 8.22 -2.66 19.55
C LYS A 150 8.21 -4.11 20.02
N LYS A 151 7.05 -4.77 19.95
CA LYS A 151 6.90 -6.19 20.28
C LYS A 151 7.78 -7.08 19.41
N ALA A 152 7.72 -6.92 18.08
CA ALA A 152 8.54 -7.71 17.15
C ALA A 152 10.05 -7.50 17.39
N LEU A 153 10.47 -6.29 17.76
CA LEU A 153 11.86 -6.01 18.12
C LEU A 153 12.24 -6.75 19.42
N LEU A 154 11.46 -6.61 20.49
CA LEU A 154 11.72 -7.24 21.78
C LEU A 154 11.78 -8.78 21.69
N GLU A 155 10.95 -9.38 20.85
CA GLU A 155 10.95 -10.83 20.56
C GLU A 155 12.18 -11.27 19.75
N ALA A 156 12.72 -10.41 18.89
CA ALA A 156 13.89 -10.70 18.06
C ALA A 156 15.24 -10.49 18.78
N LEU A 157 15.24 -9.75 19.89
CA LEU A 157 16.44 -9.50 20.69
C LEU A 157 16.80 -10.74 21.52
N GLU A 158 18.06 -11.13 21.44
CA GLU A 158 18.63 -12.20 22.26
C GLU A 158 18.77 -11.76 23.73
N ARG A 159 19.00 -12.71 24.63
CA ARG A 159 19.22 -12.41 26.06
C ARG A 159 20.51 -11.59 26.21
N GLY A 160 20.38 -10.41 26.83
CA GLY A 160 21.51 -9.49 27.04
C GLY A 160 21.89 -8.64 25.82
N GLU A 161 21.22 -8.80 24.69
CA GLU A 161 21.50 -8.01 23.50
C GLU A 161 20.89 -6.61 23.62
N VAL A 162 21.74 -5.58 23.65
CA VAL A 162 21.32 -4.18 23.78
C VAL A 162 21.18 -3.53 22.40
N VAL A 163 20.10 -2.80 22.19
CA VAL A 163 19.91 -1.94 21.01
C VAL A 163 20.71 -0.65 21.23
N ARG A 164 21.54 -0.30 20.24
CA ARG A 164 22.44 0.86 20.28
C ARG A 164 21.88 2.08 19.56
N ALA A 165 21.13 1.86 18.47
CA ALA A 165 20.57 2.92 17.64
C ALA A 165 19.35 2.42 16.84
N LEU A 166 18.44 3.34 16.48
CA LEU A 166 17.32 3.08 15.57
C LEU A 166 17.47 3.91 14.30
N TYR A 167 17.08 3.35 13.16
CA TYR A 167 17.11 4.01 11.86
C TYR A 167 15.78 3.82 11.13
N ARG A 168 15.44 4.76 10.25
CA ARG A 168 14.37 4.60 9.27
C ARG A 168 14.90 3.91 8.02
N ASP A 169 14.24 2.84 7.58
CA ASP A 169 14.57 2.08 6.37
C ASP A 169 13.42 2.14 5.37
N GLY A 170 13.33 3.24 4.60
CA GLY A 170 12.20 3.48 3.70
C GLY A 170 10.86 3.50 4.45
N TRP A 171 10.04 2.46 4.24
CA TRP A 171 8.73 2.27 4.91
C TRP A 171 8.82 1.50 6.24
N GLY A 172 9.99 0.97 6.58
CA GLY A 172 10.24 0.21 7.81
C GLY A 172 11.20 0.90 8.76
N HIS A 173 11.68 0.14 9.73
CA HIS A 173 12.67 0.58 10.71
C HIS A 173 13.81 -0.44 10.78
N ALA A 174 14.95 -0.02 11.29
CA ALA A 174 16.07 -0.92 11.59
C ALA A 174 16.61 -0.60 12.97
N ALA A 175 16.94 -1.64 13.74
CA ALA A 175 17.54 -1.53 15.06
C ALA A 175 18.97 -2.10 15.02
N LEU A 176 19.97 -1.26 15.30
CA LEU A 176 21.36 -1.70 15.41
C LEU A 176 21.60 -2.26 16.80
N THR A 177 22.15 -3.47 16.88
CA THR A 177 22.44 -4.18 18.12
C THR A 177 23.91 -4.54 18.21
N GLY A 178 24.34 -5.14 19.32
CA GLY A 178 25.70 -5.70 19.43
C GLY A 178 26.00 -6.84 18.45
N ASN A 179 24.96 -7.56 17.99
CA ASN A 179 25.10 -8.77 17.17
C ASN A 179 24.77 -8.54 15.69
N GLY A 180 24.37 -7.33 15.29
CA GLY A 180 24.07 -6.99 13.90
C GLY A 180 22.98 -5.95 13.77
N LEU A 181 22.14 -6.11 12.75
CA LEU A 181 21.02 -5.22 12.46
C LEU A 181 19.72 -6.03 12.45
N VAL A 182 18.67 -5.54 13.12
CA VAL A 182 17.32 -6.13 13.06
C VAL A 182 16.45 -5.23 12.20
N LEU A 183 16.07 -5.72 11.02
CA LEU A 183 15.13 -5.03 10.12
C LEU A 183 13.69 -5.32 10.56
N LEU A 184 12.93 -4.26 10.77
CA LEU A 184 11.52 -4.28 11.15
C LEU A 184 10.70 -3.85 9.94
N ARG A 185 10.17 -4.83 9.18
CA ARG A 185 9.40 -4.60 7.95
C ARG A 185 7.93 -4.91 8.16
N ASN A 186 7.11 -4.39 7.23
CA ASN A 186 5.65 -4.56 7.15
C ASN A 186 4.88 -3.81 8.26
N PRO A 187 4.21 -2.69 7.94
CA PRO A 187 3.49 -1.91 8.96
C PRO A 187 2.26 -2.62 9.53
N TRP A 188 1.73 -3.66 8.87
CA TRP A 188 0.50 -4.36 9.27
C TRP A 188 0.78 -5.60 10.12
N ALA A 189 1.86 -6.31 9.81
CA ALA A 189 2.33 -7.46 10.56
C ALA A 189 3.87 -7.39 10.63
N PRO A 190 4.40 -6.58 11.57
CA PRO A 190 5.83 -6.39 11.73
C PRO A 190 6.58 -7.72 11.81
N LYS A 191 7.48 -7.95 10.86
CA LYS A 191 8.41 -9.07 10.88
C LYS A 191 9.80 -8.53 11.14
N ALA A 192 10.43 -9.05 12.18
CA ALA A 192 11.83 -8.80 12.47
C ALA A 192 12.70 -9.79 11.67
N THR A 193 13.64 -9.27 10.89
CA THR A 193 14.64 -10.06 10.17
C THR A 193 16.02 -9.65 10.66
N ARG A 194 16.80 -10.61 11.17
CA ARG A 194 18.17 -10.36 11.63
C ARG A 194 19.14 -10.39 10.45
N VAL A 195 20.01 -9.39 10.39
CA VAL A 195 21.13 -9.27 9.46
C VAL A 195 22.40 -9.44 10.27
N PRO A 196 23.11 -10.57 10.12
CA PRO A 196 24.31 -10.85 10.88
C PRO A 196 25.46 -9.93 10.46
N ARG A 197 26.48 -9.84 11.33
CA ARG A 197 27.75 -9.19 11.02
C ARG A 197 28.62 -10.04 10.07
N PRO A 198 29.53 -9.44 9.31
CA PRO A 198 29.69 -7.99 9.11
C PRO A 198 28.58 -7.41 8.22
N LEU A 199 28.09 -6.21 8.53
CA LEU A 199 27.15 -5.51 7.66
C LEU A 199 27.87 -5.09 6.36
N ARG A 200 27.26 -5.30 5.20
CA ARG A 200 27.85 -4.89 3.92
C ARG A 200 27.46 -3.46 3.60
N ILE A 201 28.37 -2.51 3.83
CA ILE A 201 28.11 -1.09 3.65
C ILE A 201 28.37 -0.72 2.20
N LEU A 202 27.33 -0.29 1.49
CA LEU A 202 27.45 0.19 0.12
C LEU A 202 27.98 1.62 0.10
N ARG A 203 27.54 2.47 1.03
CA ARG A 203 27.99 3.86 1.11
C ARG A 203 28.07 4.29 2.57
N PRO A 204 29.18 4.90 3.01
CA PRO A 204 29.27 5.48 4.34
C PRO A 204 28.32 6.67 4.44
N THR A 205 28.19 7.27 5.62
CA THR A 205 27.27 8.40 5.82
C THR A 205 27.39 9.49 4.78
N TYR A 206 26.25 9.94 4.26
CA TYR A 206 26.21 11.00 3.27
C TYR A 206 24.93 11.84 3.34
N GLY A 207 25.04 13.06 2.84
CA GLY A 207 23.92 13.99 2.69
C GLY A 207 23.45 14.61 4.01
N LEU A 208 22.44 15.47 3.92
CA LEU A 208 21.91 16.26 5.04
C LEU A 208 21.18 15.41 6.11
N PHE A 209 20.83 14.17 5.79
CA PHE A 209 20.09 13.26 6.66
C PHE A 209 20.96 12.13 7.22
N ASP A 210 22.28 12.24 7.03
CA ASP A 210 23.28 11.27 7.49
C ASP A 210 22.91 9.83 7.11
N ALA A 211 22.57 9.66 5.83
CA ALA A 211 22.06 8.39 5.32
C ALA A 211 23.20 7.39 5.13
N VAL A 212 22.96 6.12 5.47
CA VAL A 212 23.88 5.01 5.18
C VAL A 212 23.19 4.05 4.21
N ASP A 213 23.88 3.67 3.14
CA ASP A 213 23.38 2.64 2.22
C ASP A 213 24.03 1.30 2.59
N LEU A 214 23.20 0.28 2.84
CA LEU A 214 23.60 -1.08 3.20
C LEU A 214 23.09 -2.08 2.18
N LEU A 215 23.76 -3.22 2.06
CA LEU A 215 23.28 -4.36 1.31
C LEU A 215 22.80 -5.44 2.28
N VAL A 216 21.52 -5.78 2.20
CA VAL A 216 20.91 -6.86 2.98
C VAL A 216 20.22 -7.82 2.02
N ASP A 217 20.61 -9.10 2.06
CA ASP A 217 20.08 -10.15 1.17
C ASP A 217 20.10 -9.74 -0.32
N GLY A 218 21.21 -9.14 -0.76
CA GLY A 218 21.40 -8.65 -2.13
C GLY A 218 20.61 -7.38 -2.48
N LYS A 219 19.86 -6.80 -1.54
CA LYS A 219 19.02 -5.61 -1.78
C LYS A 219 19.58 -4.38 -1.07
N PRO A 220 19.59 -3.19 -1.72
CA PRO A 220 20.06 -1.97 -1.10
C PRO A 220 19.01 -1.39 -0.13
N HIS A 221 19.45 -1.15 1.09
CA HIS A 221 18.72 -0.51 2.19
C HIS A 221 19.30 0.86 2.47
N LYS A 222 18.44 1.86 2.67
CA LYS A 222 18.87 3.22 2.95
C LYS A 222 18.39 3.59 4.35
N LEU A 223 19.31 3.60 5.29
CA LEU A 223 19.05 3.89 6.69
C LEU A 223 19.26 5.38 6.94
N ASN A 224 18.33 6.03 7.65
CA ASN A 224 18.41 7.45 7.97
C ASN A 224 18.03 7.72 9.43
N GLY A 225 18.64 8.76 10.01
CA GLY A 225 18.04 9.52 11.10
C GLY A 225 18.14 8.95 12.52
N SER A 226 19.20 8.19 12.83
CA SER A 226 19.50 7.87 14.23
C SER A 226 20.05 9.12 14.94
N LYS A 227 19.46 9.49 16.08
CA LYS A 227 20.00 10.57 16.93
C LYS A 227 21.17 10.09 17.79
N LEU A 228 21.21 8.81 18.11
CA LEU A 228 22.31 8.20 18.86
C LEU A 228 23.51 7.87 17.96
N ASP A 229 23.29 7.74 16.66
CA ASP A 229 24.33 7.53 15.66
C ASP A 229 24.19 8.52 14.48
N PRO A 230 24.29 9.83 14.73
CA PRO A 230 24.05 10.85 13.72
C PRO A 230 25.08 10.82 12.60
N ARG A 231 26.24 10.17 12.78
CA ARG A 231 27.27 10.03 11.74
C ARG A 231 27.39 8.62 11.21
N GLY A 232 26.47 7.73 11.57
CA GLY A 232 26.51 6.32 11.17
C GLY A 232 27.81 5.62 11.58
N GLU A 233 28.53 6.12 12.58
CA GLU A 233 29.84 5.62 13.03
C GLU A 233 29.67 4.27 13.72
N LEU A 234 28.61 4.10 14.54
CA LEU A 234 28.30 2.81 15.15
C LEU A 234 27.95 1.78 14.09
N LEU A 235 27.22 2.20 13.06
CA LEU A 235 26.83 1.32 11.97
C LEU A 235 28.03 0.96 11.07
N GLN A 236 28.92 1.91 10.82
CA GLN A 236 30.18 1.70 10.11
C GLN A 236 31.12 0.75 10.85
N ALA A 237 31.26 0.89 12.17
CA ALA A 237 32.07 0.00 12.99
C ALA A 237 31.58 -1.46 13.00
N MET A 238 30.32 -1.69 12.61
CA MET A 238 29.69 -3.01 12.59
C MET A 238 29.74 -3.70 11.22
N GLY A 239 30.23 -2.98 10.19
CA GLY A 239 30.24 -3.44 8.82
C GLY A 239 31.57 -3.28 8.11
N GLU A 240 31.62 -3.84 6.91
CA GLU A 240 32.71 -3.67 5.96
C GLU A 240 32.23 -2.76 4.84
N LEU A 241 33.01 -1.72 4.54
CA LEU A 241 32.74 -0.85 3.41
C LEU A 241 33.12 -1.56 2.12
N LEU A 242 32.13 -1.85 1.29
CA LEU A 242 32.36 -2.46 -0.01
C LEU A 242 33.14 -1.51 -0.93
N PRO A 243 34.12 -2.03 -1.69
CA PRO A 243 34.91 -1.22 -2.59
C PRO A 243 34.02 -0.52 -3.62
N PRO A 244 34.40 0.68 -4.10
CA PRO A 244 33.58 1.44 -5.04
C PRO A 244 33.22 0.69 -6.33
N GLU A 245 34.10 -0.20 -6.77
CA GLU A 245 33.97 -1.04 -7.97
C GLU A 245 33.18 -2.34 -7.74
N SER A 246 32.61 -2.55 -6.55
CA SER A 246 31.81 -3.74 -6.29
C SER A 246 30.61 -3.79 -7.25
N PRO A 247 30.41 -4.89 -8.00
CA PRO A 247 29.29 -5.02 -8.94
C PRO A 247 27.93 -4.94 -8.25
N VAL A 248 27.91 -5.10 -6.92
CA VAL A 248 26.71 -5.02 -6.09
C VAL A 248 26.35 -3.58 -5.70
N ARG A 249 27.19 -2.59 -6.06
CA ARG A 249 26.92 -1.17 -5.84
C ARG A 249 26.05 -0.67 -6.99
N PRO A 250 24.76 -0.36 -6.78
CA PRO A 250 23.90 0.09 -7.87
C PRO A 250 24.52 1.29 -8.58
N GLY A 251 24.67 1.20 -9.89
CA GLY A 251 25.20 2.28 -10.72
C GLY A 251 24.41 3.57 -10.55
N ARG A 252 25.00 4.71 -10.96
CA ARG A 252 24.34 6.02 -10.85
C ARG A 252 22.95 6.04 -11.52
N GLY A 253 22.79 5.28 -12.63
CA GLY A 253 21.51 5.11 -13.33
C GLY A 253 20.45 4.34 -12.53
N THR A 254 20.81 3.19 -11.96
CA THR A 254 19.90 2.37 -11.14
C THR A 254 19.43 3.12 -9.88
N ARG A 255 20.28 4.01 -9.33
CA ARG A 255 19.96 4.87 -8.18
C ARG A 255 18.84 5.88 -8.47
N ILE A 256 18.87 6.52 -9.64
CA ILE A 256 17.83 7.48 -10.03
C ILE A 256 16.49 6.74 -10.24
N ALA A 257 16.52 5.59 -10.90
CA ALA A 257 15.33 4.76 -11.10
C ALA A 257 14.71 4.27 -9.77
N THR A 258 15.55 3.83 -8.81
CA THR A 258 15.08 3.35 -7.50
C THR A 258 14.52 4.50 -6.64
N TRP A 259 15.12 5.69 -6.72
CA TRP A 259 14.63 6.89 -6.02
C TRP A 259 13.29 7.36 -6.59
N ILE A 260 13.15 7.39 -7.92
CA ILE A 260 11.88 7.73 -8.62
C ILE A 260 10.76 6.77 -8.21
N ARG A 261 11.04 5.47 -8.14
CA ARG A 261 10.08 4.45 -7.67
C ARG A 261 9.61 4.64 -6.23
N ARG A 262 10.48 5.13 -5.34
CA ARG A 262 10.17 5.25 -3.90
C ARG A 262 9.47 6.57 -3.52
N HIS A 263 9.45 7.57 -4.40
CA HIS A 263 8.85 8.88 -4.11
C HIS A 263 8.00 9.43 -5.27
N PRO A 264 6.94 8.73 -5.70
CA PRO A 264 6.11 9.16 -6.84
C PRO A 264 5.43 10.53 -6.63
N VAL A 265 5.18 10.93 -5.37
CA VAL A 265 4.48 12.19 -5.02
C VAL A 265 5.41 13.42 -5.03
N LEU A 266 6.72 13.25 -4.84
CA LEU A 266 7.68 14.38 -4.83
C LEU A 266 8.03 14.88 -6.25
N MET A 267 7.82 14.05 -7.27
CA MET A 267 8.06 14.42 -8.67
C MET A 267 7.07 15.47 -9.18
N SER A 268 5.87 15.56 -8.60
CA SER A 268 4.88 16.59 -8.96
C SER A 268 5.27 17.99 -8.48
N ALA A 269 6.15 18.11 -7.48
CA ALA A 269 6.54 19.39 -6.87
C ALA A 269 7.95 19.85 -7.26
N GLY A 270 8.88 18.94 -7.55
CA GLY A 270 10.28 19.27 -7.87
C GLY A 270 10.51 19.95 -9.22
N VAL A 271 9.59 19.80 -10.19
CA VAL A 271 9.72 20.39 -11.54
C VAL A 271 9.39 21.88 -11.56
N ALA A 272 8.75 22.42 -10.52
CA ALA A 272 8.31 23.82 -10.49
C ALA A 272 9.40 24.84 -10.07
N LEU A 273 10.52 24.42 -9.48
CA LEU A 273 11.49 25.32 -8.83
C LEU A 273 12.80 25.58 -9.60
N MET A 274 12.98 25.03 -10.81
CA MET A 274 14.16 25.32 -11.66
C MET A 274 13.86 26.23 -12.87
N PHE A 275 12.81 27.07 -12.81
CA PHE A 275 12.38 27.90 -13.96
C PHE A 275 12.54 29.42 -13.82
N PHE A 276 13.24 29.95 -12.81
CA PHE A 276 13.50 31.39 -12.73
C PHE A 276 14.96 31.71 -12.42
N GLY A 277 15.72 32.00 -13.48
CA GLY A 277 17.06 32.57 -13.37
C GLY A 277 17.80 32.57 -14.70
N GLY A 278 17.63 33.62 -15.50
CA GLY A 278 18.41 33.82 -16.73
C GLY A 278 17.88 34.94 -17.61
N THR A 279 18.22 36.19 -17.28
CA THR A 279 17.99 37.38 -18.10
C THR A 279 19.08 37.56 -19.15
N ALA A 280 18.62 37.83 -20.39
CA ALA A 280 19.19 38.65 -21.47
C ALA A 280 20.71 38.85 -21.61
N SER A 281 21.22 38.58 -22.81
CA SER A 281 22.19 39.44 -23.50
C SER A 281 22.06 39.23 -25.02
N ASP A 282 21.59 40.28 -25.70
CA ASP A 282 21.68 40.47 -27.15
C ASP A 282 23.15 40.64 -27.54
N THR A 283 23.58 39.96 -28.61
CA THR A 283 24.67 40.48 -29.45
C THR A 283 24.48 39.98 -30.88
N SER A 284 24.65 40.93 -31.78
CA SER A 284 24.34 40.98 -33.21
C SER A 284 25.18 40.08 -34.12
N GLY A 285 24.54 39.62 -35.19
CA GLY A 285 25.09 39.66 -36.56
C GLY A 285 25.96 38.46 -36.99
N ASP A 286 25.35 37.52 -37.71
CA ASP A 286 25.82 37.17 -39.06
C ASP A 286 24.79 36.32 -39.82
N GLU A 287 24.53 36.74 -41.06
CA GLU A 287 23.72 36.05 -42.06
C GLU A 287 24.37 34.72 -42.43
N ALA A 288 23.81 33.64 -41.89
CA ALA A 288 23.81 32.36 -42.57
C ALA A 288 22.35 31.92 -42.72
N SER A 289 21.92 31.80 -43.97
CA SER A 289 20.64 31.24 -44.40
C SER A 289 20.51 29.77 -43.96
N ALA A 290 20.39 29.52 -42.66
CA ALA A 290 19.94 28.27 -42.09
C ALA A 290 18.42 28.35 -42.01
N GLN A 291 17.75 27.46 -42.73
CA GLN A 291 16.31 27.24 -42.64
C GLN A 291 15.82 27.40 -41.20
N VAL A 292 15.14 28.51 -40.92
CA VAL A 292 14.21 28.63 -39.82
C VAL A 292 13.10 27.62 -40.13
N ARG A 293 13.36 26.34 -39.86
CA ARG A 293 12.33 25.31 -39.78
C ARG A 293 11.44 25.78 -38.67
N ALA A 294 10.35 26.45 -39.07
CA ALA A 294 9.31 26.94 -38.21
C ALA A 294 9.05 25.86 -37.16
N ASP A 295 9.30 26.25 -35.92
CA ASP A 295 9.28 25.40 -34.75
C ASP A 295 7.81 25.07 -34.43
N ARG A 296 7.27 24.22 -35.30
CA ARG A 296 5.86 23.89 -35.43
C ARG A 296 5.56 22.74 -34.50
N THR A 297 4.43 22.89 -33.82
CA THR A 297 3.80 21.79 -33.11
C THR A 297 3.45 20.68 -34.09
N GLN A 298 3.84 19.45 -33.76
CA GLN A 298 3.61 18.25 -34.56
C GLN A 298 2.94 17.17 -33.70
N SER A 299 2.06 16.38 -34.31
CA SER A 299 1.52 15.16 -33.69
C SER A 299 2.64 14.17 -33.45
N VAL A 300 2.70 13.60 -32.25
CA VAL A 300 3.72 12.61 -31.90
C VAL A 300 3.48 11.33 -32.73
N PRO A 301 4.48 10.77 -33.43
CA PRO A 301 4.29 9.50 -34.12
C PRO A 301 4.08 8.35 -33.13
N ASP A 302 3.35 7.33 -33.55
CA ASP A 302 3.29 6.06 -32.83
C ASP A 302 4.53 5.22 -33.12
N PHE A 303 5.25 4.87 -32.07
CA PHE A 303 6.42 4.00 -32.06
C PHE A 303 6.12 2.61 -31.48
N THR A 304 4.89 2.37 -31.01
CA THR A 304 4.50 1.10 -30.39
C THR A 304 4.68 -0.06 -31.38
N GLY A 305 5.30 -1.15 -30.93
CA GLY A 305 5.60 -2.33 -31.74
C GLY A 305 6.85 -2.21 -32.61
N ALA A 306 7.41 -1.02 -32.81
CA ALA A 306 8.65 -0.85 -33.58
C ALA A 306 9.87 -1.37 -32.80
N SER A 307 10.90 -1.81 -33.54
CA SER A 307 12.20 -2.07 -32.92
C SER A 307 12.79 -0.78 -32.36
N LEU A 308 13.43 -0.85 -31.19
CA LEU A 308 13.94 0.32 -30.48
C LEU A 308 14.88 1.17 -31.35
N GLY A 309 15.84 0.54 -32.03
CA GLY A 309 16.78 1.26 -32.90
C GLY A 309 16.11 2.00 -34.06
N SER A 310 15.04 1.42 -34.64
CA SER A 310 14.26 2.07 -35.71
C SER A 310 13.46 3.25 -35.15
N ALA A 311 12.83 3.06 -33.99
CA ALA A 311 12.08 4.11 -33.30
C ALA A 311 12.97 5.30 -32.91
N VAL A 312 14.17 5.04 -32.35
CA VAL A 312 15.14 6.07 -32.00
C VAL A 312 15.61 6.84 -33.24
N SER A 313 16.00 6.13 -34.30
CA SER A 313 16.44 6.77 -35.56
C SER A 313 15.36 7.67 -36.17
N LYS A 314 14.10 7.19 -36.16
CA LYS A 314 12.94 7.95 -36.67
C LYS A 314 12.61 9.15 -35.76
N ALA A 315 12.78 9.02 -34.45
CA ALA A 315 12.62 10.13 -33.52
C ALA A 315 13.73 11.19 -33.70
N GLU A 316 14.98 10.79 -33.83
CA GLU A 316 16.09 11.73 -34.06
C GLU A 316 15.90 12.57 -35.34
N ALA A 317 15.36 11.97 -36.40
CA ALA A 317 14.99 12.67 -37.63
C ALA A 317 13.92 13.78 -37.45
N GLN A 318 13.18 13.76 -36.33
CA GLN A 318 12.16 14.75 -35.98
C GLN A 318 12.64 15.84 -35.03
N ALA A 319 13.95 15.93 -34.80
CA ALA A 319 14.58 16.98 -34.00
C ALA A 319 13.99 17.12 -32.58
N TRP A 320 13.71 15.98 -31.93
CA TRP A 320 13.39 15.96 -30.50
C TRP A 320 14.58 16.49 -29.70
N ARG A 321 14.32 17.25 -28.63
CA ARG A 321 15.39 17.79 -27.76
C ARG A 321 16.30 16.68 -27.25
N THR A 322 15.71 15.56 -26.86
CA THR A 322 16.42 14.37 -26.39
C THR A 322 15.53 13.16 -26.59
N VAL A 323 16.10 12.06 -27.06
CA VAL A 323 15.45 10.75 -27.13
C VAL A 323 16.14 9.83 -26.11
N SER A 324 15.36 9.24 -25.21
CA SER A 324 15.87 8.29 -24.22
C SER A 324 15.09 6.98 -24.27
N ALA A 325 15.73 5.89 -23.84
CA ALA A 325 15.12 4.57 -23.77
C ALA A 325 15.10 4.05 -22.33
N MET A 326 14.05 3.32 -21.95
CA MET A 326 13.92 2.67 -20.66
C MET A 326 13.21 1.31 -20.79
N ASP A 327 13.48 0.38 -19.88
CA ASP A 327 12.72 -0.87 -19.80
C ASP A 327 11.27 -0.57 -19.37
N ALA A 328 10.30 -1.06 -20.16
CA ALA A 328 8.88 -0.89 -19.89
C ALA A 328 8.37 -1.78 -18.74
N SER A 329 9.12 -2.80 -18.35
CA SER A 329 8.72 -3.80 -17.36
C SER A 329 9.14 -3.44 -15.92
N SER A 330 8.68 -4.25 -14.97
CA SER A 330 9.02 -4.15 -13.55
C SER A 330 10.50 -4.46 -13.24
N ALA A 331 11.26 -5.00 -14.21
CA ALA A 331 12.66 -5.35 -14.06
C ALA A 331 13.61 -4.14 -14.10
N PHE A 332 13.25 -3.04 -14.78
CA PHE A 332 14.04 -1.81 -14.85
C PHE A 332 15.48 -2.05 -15.33
N ARG A 333 15.64 -2.92 -16.32
CA ARG A 333 16.93 -3.20 -16.92
C ARG A 333 17.51 -1.91 -17.52
N PRO A 334 18.83 -1.65 -17.34
CA PRO A 334 19.48 -0.57 -18.06
C PRO A 334 19.30 -0.78 -19.57
N LEU A 335 18.86 0.26 -20.26
CA LEU A 335 18.57 0.21 -21.68
C LEU A 335 19.22 1.38 -22.40
N GLU A 336 20.17 1.08 -23.27
CA GLU A 336 20.77 2.06 -24.17
C GLU A 336 19.86 2.27 -25.40
N PRO A 337 19.73 3.50 -25.93
CA PRO A 337 18.90 3.77 -27.12
C PRO A 337 19.30 2.97 -28.38
N THR A 338 20.54 2.49 -28.44
CA THR A 338 21.08 1.70 -29.56
C THR A 338 20.96 0.19 -29.36
N ALA A 339 20.32 -0.26 -28.27
CA ALA A 339 20.17 -1.68 -27.97
C ALA A 339 19.35 -2.40 -29.05
N ARG A 340 19.86 -3.55 -29.50
CA ARG A 340 19.20 -4.46 -30.45
C ARG A 340 18.41 -5.52 -29.71
N GLY A 341 17.39 -6.08 -30.36
CA GLY A 341 16.56 -7.12 -29.76
C GLY A 341 15.51 -6.58 -28.78
N TRP A 342 15.09 -5.32 -28.95
CA TRP A 342 14.10 -4.65 -28.10
C TRP A 342 12.98 -4.04 -28.94
N ARG A 343 11.75 -4.13 -28.43
CA ARG A 343 10.52 -3.61 -29.02
C ARG A 343 9.90 -2.56 -28.13
N VAL A 344 9.51 -1.42 -28.71
CA VAL A 344 8.83 -0.34 -27.98
C VAL A 344 7.41 -0.76 -27.63
N CYS A 345 7.03 -0.61 -26.36
CA CYS A 345 5.70 -0.90 -25.84
C CYS A 345 4.92 0.36 -25.47
N PHE A 346 5.62 1.39 -24.98
CA PHE A 346 5.02 2.67 -24.65
C PHE A 346 5.96 3.80 -25.03
N GLN A 347 5.40 5.00 -25.10
CA GLN A 347 6.15 6.22 -25.32
C GLN A 347 5.58 7.35 -24.46
N LEU A 348 6.44 8.28 -24.06
CA LEU A 348 6.05 9.54 -23.44
C LEU A 348 6.81 10.67 -24.12
N PRO A 349 6.12 11.69 -24.68
CA PRO A 349 4.66 11.86 -24.77
C PRO A 349 3.97 10.78 -25.64
N GLY A 350 2.66 10.59 -25.42
CA GLY A 350 1.83 9.64 -26.16
C GLY A 350 1.59 10.06 -27.62
N HIS A 351 1.28 9.11 -28.51
CA HIS A 351 1.11 9.37 -29.96
C HIS A 351 -0.09 10.28 -30.30
N GLU A 352 -1.08 10.39 -29.42
CA GLU A 352 -2.22 11.30 -29.60
C GLU A 352 -1.89 12.76 -29.21
N GLU A 353 -0.74 13.00 -28.57
CA GLU A 353 -0.35 14.34 -28.16
C GLU A 353 0.20 15.15 -29.34
N THR A 354 -0.01 16.46 -29.30
CA THR A 354 0.64 17.41 -30.21
C THR A 354 1.65 18.23 -29.41
N VAL A 355 2.92 18.13 -29.76
CA VAL A 355 4.02 18.77 -29.02
C VAL A 355 4.99 19.47 -29.95
N ARG A 356 5.92 20.22 -29.38
CA ARG A 356 7.02 20.88 -30.09
C ARG A 356 8.32 20.10 -29.81
N PRO A 357 8.78 19.21 -30.71
CA PRO A 357 9.86 18.26 -30.44
C PRO A 357 11.14 18.90 -29.91
N SER A 358 11.53 20.06 -30.46
CA SER A 358 12.70 20.85 -30.07
C SER A 358 12.75 21.24 -28.58
N THR A 359 11.60 21.27 -27.90
CA THR A 359 11.46 21.67 -26.49
C THR A 359 11.16 20.50 -25.56
N ARG A 360 10.80 19.33 -26.09
CA ARG A 360 10.32 18.18 -25.32
C ARG A 360 11.26 16.99 -25.46
N MET A 361 11.29 16.17 -24.42
CA MET A 361 12.00 14.89 -24.44
C MET A 361 11.02 13.78 -24.86
N LEU A 362 11.49 12.83 -25.66
CA LEU A 362 10.79 11.60 -25.98
C LEU A 362 11.45 10.45 -25.21
N THR A 363 10.66 9.74 -24.41
CA THR A 363 11.11 8.50 -23.75
C THR A 363 10.39 7.31 -24.36
N LEU A 364 11.16 6.38 -24.90
CA LEU A 364 10.68 5.11 -25.45
C LEU A 364 10.84 4.02 -24.39
N TYR A 365 9.73 3.39 -24.04
CA TYR A 365 9.72 2.28 -23.09
C TYR A 365 9.62 0.98 -23.86
N ALA A 366 10.64 0.13 -23.75
CA ALA A 366 10.76 -1.08 -24.55
C ALA A 366 10.96 -2.33 -23.68
N VAL A 367 10.70 -3.50 -24.27
CA VAL A 367 11.03 -4.82 -23.69
C VAL A 367 11.84 -5.62 -24.71
N PRO A 368 12.61 -6.65 -24.31
CA PRO A 368 13.25 -7.56 -25.26
C PRO A 368 12.24 -8.20 -26.22
N ASP A 369 12.66 -8.51 -27.44
CA ASP A 369 11.76 -9.02 -28.50
C ASP A 369 11.10 -10.37 -28.18
N ARG A 370 11.67 -11.11 -27.23
CA ARG A 370 11.13 -12.37 -26.70
C ARG A 370 10.12 -12.19 -25.57
N GLU A 371 9.86 -10.95 -25.16
CA GLU A 371 8.94 -10.61 -24.08
C GLU A 371 7.68 -9.92 -24.62
N GLU A 372 6.58 -10.13 -23.92
CA GLU A 372 5.34 -9.44 -24.21
C GLU A 372 5.34 -8.05 -23.58
N CYS A 373 4.71 -7.10 -24.28
CA CYS A 373 4.54 -5.76 -23.74
C CYS A 373 3.60 -5.82 -22.54
N PRO A 374 3.98 -5.26 -21.37
CA PRO A 374 3.08 -5.27 -20.23
C PRO A 374 1.84 -4.43 -20.56
N THR A 375 0.72 -4.69 -19.87
CA THR A 375 -0.55 -3.96 -20.11
C THR A 375 -0.54 -2.51 -19.63
N ARG A 376 0.46 -2.15 -18.81
CA ARG A 376 0.69 -0.80 -18.31
C ARG A 376 2.18 -0.54 -18.14
N LEU A 377 2.58 0.72 -18.20
CA LEU A 377 3.96 1.13 -17.97
C LEU A 377 4.44 0.65 -16.59
N PHE A 378 5.61 0.00 -16.55
CA PHE A 378 6.19 -0.64 -15.37
C PHE A 378 5.33 -1.77 -14.78
N GLY A 379 4.49 -2.40 -15.61
CA GLY A 379 3.77 -3.62 -15.27
C GLY A 379 4.72 -4.80 -15.00
N PRO A 380 4.22 -5.88 -14.37
CA PRO A 380 5.01 -7.09 -14.15
C PRO A 380 5.61 -7.56 -15.47
N ARG A 381 6.85 -8.05 -15.41
CA ARG A 381 7.50 -8.60 -16.59
C ARG A 381 6.79 -9.90 -16.95
N ARG A 382 6.59 -10.14 -18.24
CA ARG A 382 5.91 -11.33 -18.73
C ARG A 382 6.80 -12.07 -19.72
N VAL A 383 6.99 -13.35 -19.49
CA VAL A 383 7.81 -14.24 -20.32
C VAL A 383 6.99 -15.47 -20.69
N LEU A 384 7.31 -16.07 -21.83
CA LEU A 384 6.77 -17.38 -22.19
C LEU A 384 7.56 -18.45 -21.46
N MET A 385 6.84 -19.38 -20.85
CA MET A 385 7.43 -20.53 -20.17
C MET A 385 8.11 -21.44 -21.19
N PRO A 386 9.42 -21.72 -21.10
CA PRO A 386 10.09 -22.64 -22.01
C PRO A 386 9.61 -24.09 -21.80
N ASP A 387 9.77 -24.93 -22.82
CA ASP A 387 9.66 -26.37 -22.64
C ASP A 387 10.94 -26.91 -22.03
N LEU A 388 10.84 -27.44 -20.81
CA LEU A 388 11.92 -27.97 -20.00
C LEU A 388 11.76 -29.48 -19.83
N VAL A 389 10.72 -30.11 -20.39
CA VAL A 389 10.50 -31.54 -20.23
C VAL A 389 11.59 -32.32 -20.97
N GLY A 390 12.25 -33.23 -20.26
CA GLY A 390 13.41 -33.99 -20.72
C GLY A 390 14.75 -33.34 -20.41
N GLU A 391 14.78 -32.06 -20.05
CA GLU A 391 16.01 -31.36 -19.67
C GLU A 391 16.50 -31.82 -18.29
N ARG A 392 17.81 -31.66 -18.06
CA ARG A 392 18.38 -31.84 -16.73
C ARG A 392 18.00 -30.67 -15.82
N PHE A 393 17.88 -30.92 -14.53
CA PHE A 393 17.42 -29.91 -13.58
C PHE A 393 18.37 -28.71 -13.47
N ASP A 394 19.68 -28.91 -13.61
CA ASP A 394 20.66 -27.81 -13.63
C ASP A 394 20.49 -26.93 -14.88
N ASP A 395 20.38 -27.55 -16.05
CA ASP A 395 20.15 -26.86 -17.33
C ASP A 395 18.79 -26.13 -17.33
N ALA A 396 17.74 -26.79 -16.84
CA ALA A 396 16.39 -26.22 -16.71
C ALA A 396 16.37 -25.04 -15.72
N SER A 397 17.03 -25.17 -14.56
CA SER A 397 17.13 -24.09 -13.59
C SER A 397 17.91 -22.89 -14.15
N GLN A 398 18.99 -23.16 -14.90
CA GLN A 398 19.75 -22.11 -15.57
C GLN A 398 18.92 -21.40 -16.66
N ALA A 399 18.13 -22.14 -17.43
CA ALA A 399 17.22 -21.57 -18.42
C ALA A 399 16.16 -20.67 -17.77
N LEU A 400 15.59 -21.08 -16.64
CA LEU A 400 14.63 -20.29 -15.86
C LEU A 400 15.28 -19.05 -15.22
N ASP A 401 16.48 -19.18 -14.66
CA ASP A 401 17.24 -18.04 -14.10
C ASP A 401 17.59 -17.00 -15.18
N ALA A 402 17.96 -17.43 -16.39
CA ALA A 402 18.19 -16.54 -17.52
C ALA A 402 16.91 -15.78 -17.96
N LEU A 403 15.75 -16.33 -17.63
CA LEU A 403 14.44 -15.69 -17.78
C LEU A 403 13.99 -14.95 -16.52
N GLY A 404 14.79 -14.90 -15.46
CA GLY A 404 14.46 -14.25 -14.19
C GLY A 404 13.33 -14.92 -13.41
N LEU A 405 13.14 -16.22 -13.61
CA LEU A 405 12.18 -17.06 -12.88
C LEU A 405 12.96 -17.86 -11.81
N ASP A 406 13.32 -17.20 -10.71
CA ASP A 406 14.16 -17.75 -9.64
C ASP A 406 13.39 -18.60 -8.61
N HIS A 407 12.06 -18.60 -8.69
CA HIS A 407 11.17 -19.32 -7.78
C HIS A 407 10.86 -20.75 -8.26
N VAL A 408 11.90 -21.59 -8.35
CA VAL A 408 11.76 -23.00 -8.77
C VAL A 408 11.54 -23.91 -7.56
N VAL A 409 10.54 -24.79 -7.62
CA VAL A 409 10.25 -25.79 -6.58
C VAL A 409 10.33 -27.19 -7.18
N PRO A 410 11.33 -27.99 -6.79
CA PRO A 410 11.47 -29.36 -7.28
C PRO A 410 10.53 -30.32 -6.51
N PHE A 411 9.93 -31.25 -7.24
CA PHE A 411 9.10 -32.34 -6.76
C PHE A 411 9.60 -33.66 -7.33
N HIS A 412 9.44 -34.76 -6.61
CA HIS A 412 9.72 -36.07 -7.17
C HIS A 412 8.59 -36.50 -8.12
N ALA A 413 8.91 -36.86 -9.36
CA ALA A 413 7.94 -37.14 -10.42
C ALA A 413 6.91 -38.22 -10.07
N HIS A 414 7.34 -39.34 -9.48
CA HIS A 414 6.42 -40.41 -9.09
C HIS A 414 5.67 -40.21 -7.77
N THR A 415 6.25 -39.53 -6.78
CA THR A 415 5.60 -39.42 -5.44
C THR A 415 4.89 -38.10 -5.23
N GLY A 416 5.19 -37.08 -6.04
CA GLY A 416 4.71 -35.70 -5.86
C GLY A 416 5.20 -35.05 -4.56
N LYS A 417 6.12 -35.67 -3.82
CA LYS A 417 6.71 -35.07 -2.64
C LYS A 417 7.68 -33.99 -3.07
N ARG A 418 7.64 -32.84 -2.38
CA ARG A 418 8.64 -31.79 -2.54
C ARG A 418 10.02 -32.35 -2.24
N LEU A 419 10.98 -32.04 -3.09
CA LEU A 419 12.39 -32.33 -2.89
C LEU A 419 13.01 -31.14 -2.16
N ASP A 420 13.84 -31.42 -1.16
CA ASP A 420 14.54 -30.38 -0.41
C ASP A 420 15.82 -30.01 -1.18
N ASP A 421 16.12 -28.72 -1.35
CA ASP A 421 17.34 -28.26 -2.06
C ASP A 421 18.65 -28.82 -1.48
N THR A 422 18.62 -29.37 -0.26
CA THR A 422 19.77 -30.00 0.39
C THR A 422 20.11 -31.40 -0.12
N SER A 423 19.25 -32.04 -0.94
CA SER A 423 19.63 -33.29 -1.60
C SER A 423 20.69 -32.98 -2.65
N ARG A 424 21.96 -33.27 -2.33
CA ARG A 424 23.18 -32.91 -3.08
C ARG A 424 23.29 -33.46 -4.51
N ASP A 425 22.23 -34.03 -5.06
CA ASP A 425 22.29 -34.81 -6.28
C ASP A 425 21.16 -34.50 -7.27
N LEU A 426 20.43 -33.39 -7.11
CA LEU A 426 19.34 -33.04 -8.04
C LEU A 426 19.85 -32.58 -9.42
N ALA A 427 21.10 -32.12 -9.53
CA ALA A 427 21.63 -31.57 -10.79
C ALA A 427 21.60 -32.57 -11.96
N GLY A 428 21.70 -33.86 -11.69
CA GLY A 428 21.61 -34.90 -12.72
C GLY A 428 20.18 -35.37 -13.04
N TRP A 429 19.17 -34.91 -12.29
CA TRP A 429 17.80 -35.39 -12.43
C TRP A 429 17.14 -34.76 -13.66
N GLN A 430 16.30 -35.52 -14.34
CA GLN A 430 15.57 -35.06 -15.52
C GLN A 430 14.19 -34.53 -15.14
N VAL A 431 13.74 -33.48 -15.82
CA VAL A 431 12.40 -32.90 -15.67
C VAL A 431 11.40 -33.76 -16.45
N CYS A 432 10.51 -34.46 -15.76
CA CYS A 432 9.43 -35.22 -16.41
C CYS A 432 8.16 -34.39 -16.65
N ARG A 433 7.98 -33.33 -15.86
CA ARG A 433 6.83 -32.44 -15.96
C ARG A 433 7.19 -31.08 -15.38
N GLN A 434 6.58 -30.04 -15.93
CA GLN A 434 6.66 -28.68 -15.43
C GLN A 434 5.27 -28.10 -15.17
N GLN A 435 5.21 -27.08 -14.32
CA GLN A 435 4.08 -26.19 -14.19
C GLN A 435 4.62 -24.79 -13.87
N PRO A 436 4.26 -23.73 -14.60
CA PRO A 436 3.30 -23.69 -15.72
C PRO A 436 3.69 -24.52 -16.96
N GLU A 437 2.71 -24.83 -17.80
CA GLU A 437 2.93 -25.57 -19.05
C GLU A 437 3.82 -24.77 -20.02
N PRO A 438 4.52 -25.42 -20.96
CA PRO A 438 5.26 -24.73 -22.01
C PRO A 438 4.38 -23.70 -22.75
N ASP A 439 5.00 -22.61 -23.19
CA ASP A 439 4.37 -21.45 -23.84
C ASP A 439 3.34 -20.68 -23.00
N ALA A 440 3.11 -21.05 -21.73
CA ALA A 440 2.28 -20.26 -20.83
C ALA A 440 2.92 -18.90 -20.54
N GLU A 441 2.13 -17.82 -20.60
CA GLU A 441 2.57 -16.49 -20.19
C GLU A 441 2.66 -16.43 -18.66
N VAL A 442 3.86 -16.17 -18.13
CA VAL A 442 4.14 -16.14 -16.70
C VAL A 442 4.78 -14.82 -16.30
N ASP A 443 4.57 -14.40 -15.05
CA ASP A 443 5.26 -13.23 -14.49
C ASP A 443 6.55 -13.60 -13.76
N ASP A 444 7.40 -12.61 -13.50
CA ASP A 444 8.68 -12.76 -12.81
C ASP A 444 8.58 -13.24 -11.35
N TYR A 445 7.37 -13.34 -10.79
CA TYR A 445 7.12 -13.86 -9.45
C TYR A 445 6.42 -15.23 -9.46
N THR A 446 6.16 -15.77 -10.65
CA THR A 446 5.45 -17.04 -10.81
C THR A 446 6.33 -18.16 -10.30
N GLN A 447 5.80 -18.94 -9.37
CA GLN A 447 6.45 -20.16 -8.90
C GLN A 447 6.41 -21.20 -10.01
N VAL A 448 7.58 -21.78 -10.31
CA VAL A 448 7.73 -22.86 -11.28
C VAL A 448 7.93 -24.17 -10.52
N ASP A 449 6.99 -25.09 -10.68
CA ASP A 449 7.08 -26.43 -10.13
C ASP A 449 7.68 -27.38 -11.18
N LEU A 450 8.78 -28.05 -10.83
CA LEU A 450 9.42 -29.05 -11.70
C LEU A 450 9.35 -30.43 -11.05
N TRP A 451 8.84 -31.42 -11.78
CA TRP A 451 8.76 -32.81 -11.34
C TRP A 451 9.93 -33.59 -11.91
N LEU A 452 10.84 -33.99 -11.03
CA LEU A 452 12.13 -34.56 -11.35
C LEU A 452 12.18 -36.07 -11.13
N ILE A 453 12.96 -36.77 -11.93
CA ILE A 453 13.31 -38.18 -11.72
C ILE A 453 14.82 -38.37 -11.82
N GLY A 454 15.38 -39.30 -11.05
CA GLY A 454 16.80 -39.65 -11.14
C GLY A 454 17.16 -40.20 -12.53
N ALA A 455 18.41 -40.00 -12.96
CA ALA A 455 18.89 -40.28 -14.32
C ALA A 455 18.62 -41.73 -14.82
N ASP A 456 18.53 -42.70 -13.91
CA ASP A 456 18.33 -44.12 -14.24
C ASP A 456 16.85 -44.53 -14.35
N ALA A 457 15.90 -43.61 -14.14
CA ALA A 457 14.47 -43.92 -14.12
C ALA A 457 13.72 -43.16 -15.23
N PRO A 458 12.87 -43.84 -16.03
CA PRO A 458 12.18 -43.21 -17.14
C PRO A 458 11.00 -42.33 -16.68
N CYS A 459 10.74 -41.27 -17.43
CA CYS A 459 9.53 -40.44 -17.30
C CYS A 459 8.28 -41.15 -17.87
N THR A 460 7.92 -42.33 -17.37
CA THR A 460 6.65 -43.00 -17.72
C THR A 460 5.48 -42.41 -16.92
N GLU A 461 4.43 -41.94 -17.60
CA GLU A 461 3.19 -41.35 -17.05
C GLU A 461 2.26 -42.38 -16.36
N PRO A 462 1.42 -42.05 -15.34
CA PRO A 462 1.48 -40.95 -14.38
C PRO A 462 1.54 -41.40 -12.90
N SER A 463 2.20 -40.58 -12.07
CA SER A 463 1.82 -40.41 -10.67
C SER A 463 0.37 -39.89 -10.58
N PRO A 464 -0.48 -40.43 -9.68
CA PRO A 464 -1.91 -40.15 -9.67
C PRO A 464 -2.22 -38.65 -9.69
N LYS A 465 -3.08 -38.22 -10.63
CA LYS A 465 -3.74 -36.90 -10.58
C LYS A 465 -4.15 -36.62 -9.12
N PRO A 466 -3.75 -35.49 -8.52
CA PRO A 466 -4.08 -35.19 -7.14
C PRO A 466 -5.59 -35.37 -6.95
N LYS A 467 -5.98 -36.38 -6.16
CA LYS A 467 -7.40 -36.64 -5.88
C LYS A 467 -7.99 -35.34 -5.37
N PRO A 468 -9.11 -34.85 -5.95
CA PRO A 468 -9.82 -33.70 -5.42
C PRO A 468 -10.03 -33.94 -3.92
N LYS A 469 -9.56 -33.00 -3.08
CA LYS A 469 -9.78 -33.10 -1.62
C LYS A 469 -11.27 -33.41 -1.41
N PRO A 470 -11.62 -34.51 -0.70
CA PRO A 470 -13.01 -34.85 -0.48
C PRO A 470 -13.71 -33.63 0.13
N LYS A 471 -14.82 -33.21 -0.50
CA LYS A 471 -15.67 -32.13 0.03
C LYS A 471 -15.89 -32.41 1.51
N PRO A 472 -15.68 -31.43 2.40
CA PRO A 472 -15.97 -31.59 3.82
C PRO A 472 -17.36 -32.19 3.97
N LYS A 473 -17.46 -33.32 4.68
CA LYS A 473 -18.75 -33.92 5.02
C LYS A 473 -19.57 -32.81 5.70
N PRO A 474 -20.82 -32.57 5.27
CA PRO A 474 -21.68 -31.58 5.92
C PRO A 474 -21.67 -31.85 7.42
N GLU A 475 -21.31 -30.84 8.22
CA GLU A 475 -21.41 -30.93 9.67
C GLU A 475 -22.86 -31.33 10.03
N PRO A 476 -23.04 -32.33 10.92
CA PRO A 476 -24.37 -32.73 11.34
C PRO A 476 -25.08 -31.51 11.94
N LYS A 477 -26.24 -31.17 11.38
CA LYS A 477 -27.09 -30.08 11.86
C LYS A 477 -27.23 -30.19 13.39
N PRO A 478 -26.98 -29.10 14.15
CA PRO A 478 -27.21 -29.06 15.58
C PRO A 478 -28.64 -29.54 15.89
N LYS A 479 -28.76 -30.53 16.78
CA LYS A 479 -30.07 -30.99 17.26
C LYS A 479 -30.86 -29.79 17.79
N PRO A 480 -32.15 -29.64 17.42
CA PRO A 480 -32.99 -28.57 17.93
C PRO A 480 -32.95 -28.53 19.45
N ALA A 481 -32.66 -27.36 20.02
CA ALA A 481 -32.71 -27.16 21.45
C ALA A 481 -34.10 -27.53 21.99
N PRO A 482 -34.19 -28.25 23.12
CA PRO A 482 -35.46 -28.62 23.72
C PRO A 482 -36.27 -27.36 24.07
N LYS A 483 -37.55 -27.36 23.67
CA LYS A 483 -38.49 -26.29 23.99
C LYS A 483 -38.58 -26.12 25.52
N PRO A 484 -38.56 -24.88 26.05
CA PRO A 484 -38.74 -24.64 27.47
C PRO A 484 -40.06 -25.23 27.95
N GLN A 485 -40.01 -26.06 29.01
CA GLN A 485 -41.21 -26.51 29.70
C GLN A 485 -41.87 -25.32 30.42
N PRO A 486 -43.21 -25.21 30.38
CA PRO A 486 -43.94 -24.22 31.15
C PRO A 486 -43.79 -24.52 32.65
N SER A 487 -43.14 -23.59 33.35
CA SER A 487 -43.02 -23.58 34.80
C SER A 487 -44.39 -23.27 35.42
N TYR A 488 -45.04 -24.29 35.97
CA TYR A 488 -46.16 -24.13 36.89
C TYR A 488 -45.61 -23.66 38.25
N GLY A 489 -45.71 -22.36 38.51
CA GLY A 489 -45.47 -21.78 39.82
C GLY A 489 -46.72 -21.89 40.68
N THR A 490 -46.83 -22.98 41.43
CA THR A 490 -47.74 -23.11 42.57
C THR A 490 -47.17 -22.29 43.73
N GLY A 491 -47.97 -21.38 44.28
CA GLY A 491 -47.52 -20.38 45.25
C GLY A 491 -47.26 -20.90 46.67
N SER A 492 -46.71 -20.02 47.51
CA SER A 492 -47.12 -19.82 48.91
C SER A 492 -46.29 -18.71 49.57
N GLY A 493 -46.98 -17.70 50.11
CA GLY A 493 -46.63 -17.09 51.41
C GLY A 493 -45.67 -15.89 51.47
N GLY A 494 -46.18 -14.74 51.94
CA GLY A 494 -45.45 -13.91 52.91
C GLY A 494 -45.35 -12.40 52.67
N SER A 495 -46.38 -11.66 53.11
CA SER A 495 -46.46 -10.25 53.58
C SER A 495 -45.14 -9.45 53.72
N THR A 496 -45.02 -8.23 53.18
CA THR A 496 -45.32 -6.89 53.78
C THR A 496 -44.59 -5.86 52.89
N GLY A 497 -44.98 -4.63 52.56
CA GLY A 497 -46.12 -3.75 52.82
C GLY A 497 -45.82 -2.37 52.17
N GLY A 498 -46.87 -1.71 51.64
CA GLY A 498 -46.93 -0.26 51.27
C GLY A 498 -46.21 0.18 49.97
N SER A 499 -46.68 1.10 49.14
CA SER A 499 -47.90 1.91 49.03
C SER A 499 -47.89 2.53 47.61
N SER A 500 -49.07 2.63 46.97
CA SER A 500 -49.59 3.71 46.09
C SER A 500 -48.63 4.42 45.08
N THR A 501 -48.91 4.69 43.80
CA THR A 501 -50.15 5.18 43.18
C THR A 501 -49.97 5.31 41.65
N GLY A 502 -51.00 4.96 40.86
CA GLY A 502 -51.39 5.54 39.54
C GLY A 502 -50.55 5.17 38.31
N GLY A 503 -51.08 4.75 37.16
CA GLY A 503 -52.45 4.56 36.70
C GLY A 503 -52.43 4.23 35.18
N SER A 504 -53.16 3.18 34.82
CA SER A 504 -54.06 3.01 33.64
C SER A 504 -53.48 3.18 32.22
N SER A 505 -53.44 2.10 31.41
CA SER A 505 -54.49 1.62 30.47
C SER A 505 -54.18 2.11 29.04
N SER A 506 -54.40 1.43 27.91
CA SER A 506 -55.29 0.36 27.43
C SER A 506 -54.86 0.14 25.96
N GLY A 507 -54.82 -1.04 25.35
CA GLY A 507 -55.92 -1.92 24.95
C GLY A 507 -55.45 -2.61 23.65
N SER A 508 -55.55 -3.93 23.53
CA SER A 508 -56.63 -4.64 22.80
C SER A 508 -56.63 -4.30 21.29
N SER A 509 -56.70 -5.21 20.32
CA SER A 509 -57.25 -6.58 20.28
C SER A 509 -57.26 -7.06 18.82
N GLY A 510 -57.14 -8.38 18.61
CA GLY A 510 -57.77 -9.12 17.50
C GLY A 510 -57.12 -8.95 16.11
N GLY A 511 -57.11 -9.92 15.21
CA GLY A 511 -57.80 -11.20 15.11
C GLY A 511 -57.58 -11.71 13.68
N THR A 512 -57.45 -13.03 13.57
CA THR A 512 -57.32 -13.87 12.37
C THR A 512 -58.37 -13.58 11.28
N THR A 513 -58.04 -13.78 9.99
CA THR A 513 -58.57 -14.89 9.15
C THR A 513 -58.09 -14.83 7.68
N SER A 514 -58.10 -16.01 7.09
CA SER A 514 -57.75 -16.52 5.76
C SER A 514 -58.70 -16.16 4.60
N GLY A 515 -58.19 -16.31 3.36
CA GLY A 515 -58.94 -16.38 2.08
C GLY A 515 -58.24 -15.52 1.01
N GLY A 516 -57.92 -15.94 -0.21
CA GLY A 516 -58.43 -17.03 -1.04
C GLY A 516 -58.86 -16.45 -2.41
N SER A 517 -57.99 -16.59 -3.42
CA SER A 517 -58.30 -16.75 -4.86
C SER A 517 -58.71 -15.56 -5.76
N SER A 518 -57.87 -15.38 -6.81
CA SER A 518 -58.16 -15.22 -8.26
C SER A 518 -59.18 -14.20 -8.79
N GLY A 519 -58.79 -13.45 -9.84
CA GLY A 519 -59.75 -12.83 -10.77
C GLY A 519 -59.15 -11.75 -11.67
N SER A 520 -59.08 -12.05 -12.96
CA SER A 520 -58.38 -11.35 -14.04
C SER A 520 -58.99 -10.03 -14.54
N SER A 521 -58.20 -9.37 -15.40
CA SER A 521 -58.56 -8.62 -16.63
C SER A 521 -58.66 -7.10 -16.59
N GLY A 522 -58.00 -6.45 -17.57
CA GLY A 522 -57.95 -5.01 -17.76
C GLY A 522 -56.85 -4.56 -18.72
N THR A 523 -56.91 -5.05 -19.96
CA THR A 523 -56.04 -4.79 -21.12
C THR A 523 -56.12 -3.35 -21.63
N SER A 524 -55.01 -2.80 -22.16
CA SER A 524 -54.87 -2.19 -23.51
C SER A 524 -53.87 -1.03 -23.58
N GLY A 525 -53.05 -1.03 -24.64
CA GLY A 525 -52.16 0.09 -24.99
C GLY A 525 -50.86 -0.32 -25.67
N GLY A 526 -50.92 -1.10 -26.75
CA GLY A 526 -49.76 -1.41 -27.57
C GLY A 526 -49.34 -0.25 -28.47
N SER A 527 -48.06 -0.18 -28.80
CA SER A 527 -47.57 0.36 -30.07
C SER A 527 -46.23 -0.27 -30.41
N THR A 528 -46.29 -1.11 -31.43
CA THR A 528 -45.19 -1.68 -32.20
C THR A 528 -44.37 -0.58 -32.87
N GLY A 529 -43.06 -0.58 -32.62
CA GLY A 529 -42.06 0.15 -33.38
C GLY A 529 -40.93 -0.80 -33.75
N SER A 530 -41.08 -1.47 -34.90
CA SER A 530 -40.05 -2.33 -35.49
C SER A 530 -38.89 -1.48 -35.97
N GLY A 531 -37.72 -1.63 -35.35
CA GLY A 531 -36.47 -1.02 -35.78
C GLY A 531 -35.33 -2.01 -35.58
N SER A 532 -34.98 -2.73 -36.65
CA SER A 532 -33.83 -3.62 -36.72
C SER A 532 -32.55 -2.87 -36.36
N SER A 533 -31.87 -3.27 -35.28
CA SER A 533 -30.45 -3.01 -35.07
C SER A 533 -29.81 -4.12 -34.20
N THR A 534 -28.88 -4.82 -34.85
CA THR A 534 -27.68 -5.51 -34.38
C THR A 534 -27.53 -5.80 -32.87
N GLY A 535 -27.47 -7.10 -32.53
CA GLY A 535 -27.45 -7.64 -31.18
C GLY A 535 -26.33 -7.14 -30.26
N GLY A 536 -26.71 -6.33 -29.27
CA GLY A 536 -25.95 -6.12 -28.04
C GLY A 536 -26.58 -6.92 -26.90
N ALA A 537 -25.87 -7.91 -26.36
CA ALA A 537 -26.31 -8.65 -25.19
C ALA A 537 -26.53 -7.68 -24.02
N ALA A 538 -27.73 -7.66 -23.44
CA ALA A 538 -28.01 -6.92 -22.22
C ALA A 538 -27.17 -7.50 -21.07
N GLY A 539 -26.03 -6.87 -20.79
CA GLY A 539 -25.11 -7.32 -19.75
C GLY A 539 -25.71 -7.14 -18.36
N VAL A 540 -25.42 -8.08 -17.46
CA VAL A 540 -25.87 -8.03 -16.06
C VAL A 540 -25.06 -7.01 -15.26
N GLN A 541 -25.62 -6.45 -14.18
CA GLN A 541 -24.87 -5.57 -13.26
C GLN A 541 -24.64 -6.26 -11.92
N PHE A 542 -23.46 -6.04 -11.30
CA PHE A 542 -23.17 -6.55 -9.97
C PHE A 542 -24.20 -6.07 -8.94
N GLY A 543 -24.65 -6.98 -8.08
CA GLY A 543 -25.66 -6.71 -7.05
C GLY A 543 -27.11 -6.88 -7.50
N GLN A 544 -27.38 -7.02 -8.81
CA GLN A 544 -28.72 -7.38 -9.30
C GLN A 544 -29.07 -8.82 -8.94
N TYR A 545 -30.37 -9.07 -8.72
CA TYR A 545 -30.87 -10.41 -8.43
C TYR A 545 -30.65 -11.36 -9.60
N CYS A 546 -30.38 -12.62 -9.28
CA CYS A 546 -30.10 -13.65 -10.28
C CYS A 546 -30.73 -14.97 -9.86
N SER A 547 -31.04 -15.85 -10.82
CA SER A 547 -31.53 -17.19 -10.56
C SER A 547 -31.25 -18.08 -11.77
N PRO A 548 -30.75 -19.32 -11.59
CA PRO A 548 -30.41 -19.97 -10.32
C PRO A 548 -29.03 -19.55 -9.79
N VAL A 549 -28.78 -19.81 -8.49
CA VAL A 549 -27.44 -19.67 -7.88
C VAL A 549 -26.45 -20.57 -8.62
N GLY A 550 -25.30 -20.00 -8.97
CA GLY A 550 -24.26 -20.68 -9.74
C GLY A 550 -24.29 -20.39 -11.25
N SER A 551 -25.33 -19.72 -11.77
CA SER A 551 -25.33 -19.22 -13.15
C SER A 551 -24.17 -18.25 -13.39
N THR A 552 -23.65 -18.24 -14.62
CA THR A 552 -22.60 -17.33 -15.09
C THR A 552 -23.16 -16.39 -16.14
N ALA A 553 -22.65 -15.16 -16.18
CA ALA A 553 -23.03 -14.17 -17.17
C ALA A 553 -21.87 -13.20 -17.40
N THR A 554 -21.96 -12.40 -18.46
CA THR A 554 -21.02 -11.31 -18.72
C THR A 554 -21.70 -10.00 -18.34
N THR A 555 -21.01 -9.20 -17.54
CA THR A 555 -21.48 -7.87 -17.18
C THR A 555 -21.47 -6.92 -18.37
N ALA A 556 -22.18 -5.79 -18.27
CA ALA A 556 -22.19 -4.78 -19.33
C ALA A 556 -20.79 -4.25 -19.69
N ASP A 557 -19.81 -4.38 -18.80
CA ASP A 557 -18.41 -4.01 -19.03
C ASP A 557 -17.48 -5.20 -19.33
N GLY A 558 -18.04 -6.33 -19.78
CA GLY A 558 -17.27 -7.46 -20.31
C GLY A 558 -16.67 -8.39 -19.25
N ARG A 559 -16.89 -8.14 -17.95
CA ARG A 559 -16.33 -8.97 -16.88
C ARG A 559 -17.22 -10.18 -16.59
N PRO A 560 -16.64 -11.36 -16.31
CA PRO A 560 -17.40 -12.53 -15.90
C PRO A 560 -18.03 -12.30 -14.52
N ALA A 561 -19.33 -12.54 -14.43
CA ALA A 561 -20.11 -12.55 -13.20
C ALA A 561 -20.65 -13.94 -12.92
N LYS A 562 -20.79 -14.25 -11.64
CA LYS A 562 -21.43 -15.48 -11.16
C LYS A 562 -22.51 -15.15 -10.14
N CYS A 563 -23.60 -15.89 -10.16
CA CYS A 563 -24.71 -15.72 -9.25
C CYS A 563 -24.39 -16.37 -7.90
N PHE A 564 -24.33 -15.59 -6.82
CA PHE A 564 -24.04 -16.06 -5.46
C PHE A 564 -25.19 -15.78 -4.50
N MET A 565 -25.33 -16.59 -3.47
CA MET A 565 -26.26 -16.31 -2.37
C MET A 565 -25.69 -15.20 -1.48
N GLY A 566 -26.38 -14.06 -1.37
CA GLY A 566 -26.00 -12.98 -0.46
C GLY A 566 -26.19 -13.36 1.01
N LYS A 567 -25.60 -12.58 1.93
CA LYS A 567 -25.81 -12.74 3.39
C LYS A 567 -27.26 -12.55 3.82
N ASP A 568 -28.04 -11.86 2.99
CA ASP A 568 -29.48 -11.65 3.12
C ASP A 568 -30.32 -12.86 2.62
N GLY A 569 -29.67 -13.94 2.14
CA GLY A 569 -30.36 -15.10 1.60
C GLY A 569 -30.95 -14.87 0.21
N GLN A 570 -30.61 -13.77 -0.45
CA GLN A 570 -31.07 -13.49 -1.81
C GLN A 570 -29.94 -13.63 -2.83
N PRO A 571 -30.18 -14.32 -3.96
CA PRO A 571 -29.16 -14.55 -4.98
C PRO A 571 -28.86 -13.28 -5.79
N ARG A 572 -27.59 -12.89 -5.90
CA ARG A 572 -27.13 -11.70 -6.63
C ARG A 572 -25.88 -11.96 -7.49
N TRP A 573 -25.73 -11.24 -8.60
CA TRP A 573 -24.53 -11.27 -9.43
C TRP A 573 -23.32 -10.69 -8.67
N GLY A 574 -22.23 -11.44 -8.59
CA GLY A 574 -20.97 -11.05 -7.97
C GLY A 574 -19.76 -11.44 -8.83
N TYR A 575 -18.55 -11.01 -8.42
CA TYR A 575 -17.31 -11.32 -9.13
C TYR A 575 -17.04 -12.82 -9.16
N ASN A 576 -16.73 -13.35 -10.34
CA ASN A 576 -16.25 -14.72 -10.47
C ASN A 576 -14.76 -14.77 -10.09
N SER A 577 -14.44 -14.76 -8.79
CA SER A 577 -13.07 -14.88 -8.27
C SER A 577 -12.59 -16.35 -8.23
N GLY A 578 -12.93 -17.11 -9.28
CA GLY A 578 -12.60 -18.53 -9.41
C GLY A 578 -11.12 -18.78 -9.62
#